data_AF-A0A1V2QBM3-F1
#
_entry.id   AF-A0A1V2QBM3-F1
#
_cell.length_a   1.000
_cell.length_b   1.000
_cell.length_c   1.000
_cell.angle_alpha   90.00
_cell.angle_beta   90.00
_cell.angle_gamma   90.00
#
_symmetry.space_group_name_H-M   'P 1'
#
loop_
_entity.id
_entity.type
_entity.pdbx_description
1 polymer ?
#
loop_
_entity_poly.entity_id
_entity_poly.type
_entity_poly.pdbx_seq_one_letter_code
_entity_poly.pdbx_strand_id
1 'polypeptide(L)'
;MRRHWQEATKVDIKGERVSIDPEGPLAQAQWVKTRYGMSTQTLPNGYCGLPLQRTCPHANACLTCPVFLTGPEFLPELREQRRRTLTLIDVSELGGQARMVEMNQQVVTNLNRMISEIEEAATEDTDTTHAG
;
A
#
# COMPACT_ATOMS: atom_id res chain seq x y z
N MET A 1 1.36 -18.12 -10.43
CA MET A 1 0.64 -16.86 -10.12
C MET A 1 0.08 -16.81 -8.70
N ARG A 2 -0.64 -17.85 -8.20
CA ARG A 2 -1.17 -17.89 -6.81
C ARG A 2 -0.12 -17.88 -5.68
N ARG A 3 1.07 -18.46 -5.89
CA ARG A 3 2.07 -18.68 -4.82
C ARG A 3 2.82 -17.41 -4.42
N HIS A 4 3.27 -16.61 -5.40
CA HIS A 4 3.93 -15.32 -5.16
C HIS A 4 3.04 -14.28 -4.44
N TRP A 5 1.71 -14.46 -4.47
CA TRP A 5 0.76 -13.55 -3.82
C TRP A 5 0.64 -13.80 -2.31
N GLN A 6 0.93 -15.02 -1.86
CA GLN A 6 0.87 -15.42 -0.45
C GLN A 6 2.20 -15.15 0.28
N GLU A 7 3.32 -15.15 -0.45
CA GLU A 7 4.66 -14.99 0.12
C GLU A 7 5.14 -13.53 0.19
N ALA A 8 4.54 -12.61 -0.57
CA ALA A 8 4.96 -11.21 -0.60
C ALA A 8 4.31 -10.39 0.52
N THR A 9 5.13 -9.90 1.46
CA THR A 9 4.76 -8.93 2.50
C THR A 9 3.91 -7.81 1.91
N LYS A 10 2.68 -7.65 2.42
CA LYS A 10 1.79 -6.53 2.07
C LYS A 10 1.84 -5.48 3.15
N VAL A 11 1.71 -4.21 2.76
CA VAL A 11 1.76 -3.07 3.67
C VAL A 11 0.53 -2.19 3.42
N ASP A 12 -0.14 -1.76 4.49
CA ASP A 12 -1.27 -0.84 4.41
C ASP A 12 -0.85 0.64 4.45
N ILE A 13 -1.80 1.57 4.33
CA ILE A 13 -1.50 3.02 4.33
C ILE A 13 -0.86 3.57 5.61
N LYS A 14 -0.86 2.80 6.70
CA LYS A 14 -0.22 3.16 7.97
C LYS A 14 1.19 2.61 8.08
N GLY A 15 1.63 1.79 7.13
CA GLY A 15 2.89 1.05 7.24
C GLY A 15 2.74 -0.26 8.01
N GLU A 16 1.53 -0.75 8.27
CA GLU A 16 1.35 -2.00 9.00
C GLU A 16 1.53 -3.20 8.03
N ARG A 17 2.42 -4.14 8.36
CA ARG A 17 2.55 -5.40 7.61
C ARG A 17 1.28 -6.23 7.76
N VAL A 18 0.73 -6.66 6.63
CA VAL A 18 -0.43 -7.53 6.54
C VAL A 18 0.03 -8.90 6.06
N SER A 19 0.05 -9.87 6.99
CA SER A 19 0.26 -11.29 6.68
C SER A 19 -1.08 -12.01 6.62
N ILE A 20 -1.30 -12.75 5.53
CA ILE A 20 -2.39 -13.72 5.44
C ILE A 20 -1.75 -15.09 5.51
N ASP A 21 -1.69 -15.66 6.71
CA ASP A 21 -1.37 -17.08 6.84
C ASP A 21 -2.49 -17.88 6.15
N PRO A 22 -2.22 -18.61 5.05
CA PRO A 22 -3.22 -19.38 4.34
C PRO A 22 -3.77 -20.55 5.16
N GLU A 23 -3.10 -20.97 6.23
CA GLU A 23 -3.51 -22.07 7.13
C GLU A 23 -3.89 -21.59 8.54
N GLY A 24 -3.75 -20.29 8.82
CA GLY A 24 -4.00 -19.71 10.13
C GLY A 24 -5.50 -19.63 10.53
N PRO A 25 -5.82 -19.40 11.82
CA PRO A 25 -7.22 -19.28 12.29
C PRO A 25 -8.03 -18.20 11.55
N LEU A 26 -7.33 -17.16 11.08
CA LEU A 26 -7.88 -16.06 10.29
C LEU A 26 -8.16 -16.45 8.82
N ALA A 27 -7.52 -17.48 8.29
CA ALA A 27 -7.76 -17.98 6.93
C ALA A 27 -9.21 -18.42 6.72
N GLN A 28 -9.89 -18.86 7.78
CA GLN A 28 -11.29 -19.31 7.75
C GLN A 28 -12.28 -18.14 7.87
N ALA A 29 -11.82 -16.97 8.30
CA ALA A 29 -12.67 -15.80 8.44
C ALA A 29 -12.98 -15.19 7.05
N GLN A 30 -14.25 -15.15 6.68
CA GLN A 30 -14.67 -14.64 5.37
C GLN A 30 -14.26 -13.17 5.14
N TRP A 31 -14.11 -12.37 6.19
CA TRP A 31 -13.62 -10.99 6.08
C TRP A 31 -12.13 -10.93 5.69
N VAL A 32 -11.29 -11.88 6.10
CA VAL A 32 -9.87 -11.98 5.71
C VAL A 32 -9.76 -12.47 4.26
N LYS A 33 -10.56 -13.47 3.86
CA LYS A 33 -10.64 -13.92 2.46
C LYS A 33 -11.12 -12.81 1.52
N THR A 34 -12.07 -11.99 1.96
CA THR A 34 -12.65 -10.91 1.14
C THR A 34 -11.76 -9.67 1.11
N ARG A 35 -11.20 -9.27 2.26
CA ARG A 35 -10.38 -8.06 2.41
C ARG A 35 -8.94 -8.25 1.91
N TYR A 36 -8.43 -9.47 2.00
CA TYR A 36 -7.02 -9.75 1.77
C TYR A 36 -6.76 -10.93 0.80
N GLY A 37 -7.63 -11.94 0.74
CA GLY A 37 -7.30 -13.23 0.09
C GLY A 37 -7.85 -13.51 -1.33
N MET A 38 -8.93 -12.88 -1.80
CA MET A 38 -9.64 -13.38 -3.01
C MET A 38 -10.23 -12.32 -3.94
N SER A 39 -10.21 -11.03 -3.61
CA SER A 39 -10.81 -9.99 -4.45
C SER A 39 -10.01 -8.72 -4.39
N THR A 40 -8.80 -8.78 -4.94
CA THR A 40 -7.93 -7.62 -5.07
C THR A 40 -7.93 -7.15 -6.51
N GLN A 41 -8.41 -5.92 -6.73
CA GLN A 41 -8.20 -5.26 -8.02
C GLN A 41 -6.76 -4.73 -8.04
N THR A 42 -5.99 -5.06 -9.06
CA THR A 42 -4.66 -4.46 -9.25
C THR A 42 -4.82 -3.00 -9.60
N LEU A 43 -4.06 -2.16 -8.90
CA LEU A 43 -3.89 -0.74 -9.16
C LEU A 43 -2.47 -0.50 -9.68
N PRO A 44 -2.18 0.66 -10.29
CA PRO A 44 -0.82 0.98 -10.74
C PRO A 44 0.24 0.97 -9.62
N ASN A 45 -0.16 1.16 -8.36
CA ASN A 45 0.73 1.34 -7.21
C ASN A 45 0.42 0.39 -6.03
N GLY A 46 -0.43 -0.60 -6.25
CA GLY A 46 -0.87 -1.49 -5.18
C GLY A 46 -2.09 -2.32 -5.55
N TYR A 47 -2.88 -2.61 -4.55
CA TYR A 47 -4.08 -3.41 -4.63
C TYR A 47 -5.23 -2.74 -3.90
N CYS A 48 -6.42 -2.89 -4.45
CA CYS A 48 -7.66 -2.52 -3.78
C CYS A 48 -8.29 -3.75 -3.15
N GLY A 49 -8.43 -3.77 -1.82
CA GLY A 49 -9.15 -4.82 -1.09
C GLY A 49 -10.69 -4.72 -1.17
N LEU A 50 -11.22 -3.88 -2.06
CA LEU A 50 -12.65 -3.81 -2.35
C LEU A 50 -13.06 -5.04 -3.18
N PRO A 51 -14.16 -5.74 -2.84
CA PRO A 51 -14.64 -6.88 -3.61
C PRO A 51 -14.84 -6.55 -5.10
N LEU A 52 -14.48 -7.48 -5.99
CA LEU A 52 -14.55 -7.27 -7.45
C LEU A 52 -15.96 -6.93 -7.94
N GLN A 53 -17.00 -7.37 -7.24
CA GLN A 53 -18.40 -7.09 -7.56
C GLN A 53 -18.85 -5.67 -7.18
N ARG A 54 -18.00 -4.89 -6.49
CA ARG A 54 -18.29 -3.51 -6.05
C ARG A 54 -17.48 -2.53 -6.89
N THR A 55 -18.07 -1.38 -7.16
CA THR A 55 -17.40 -0.24 -7.82
C THR A 55 -16.92 0.74 -6.76
N CYS A 56 -15.68 1.23 -6.89
CA CYS A 56 -15.16 2.26 -6.00
C CYS A 56 -15.91 3.58 -6.25
N PRO A 57 -16.55 4.20 -5.23
CA PRO A 57 -17.21 5.49 -5.38
C PRO A 57 -16.22 6.67 -5.33
N HIS A 58 -14.94 6.40 -5.04
CA HIS A 58 -13.91 7.42 -4.82
C HIS A 58 -12.85 7.38 -5.92
N ALA A 59 -12.71 8.48 -6.65
CA ALA A 59 -11.57 8.70 -7.54
C ALA A 59 -10.36 9.15 -6.73
N ASN A 60 -9.18 8.63 -7.06
CA ASN A 60 -7.88 9.11 -6.54
C ASN A 60 -7.68 9.07 -5.02
N ALA A 61 -8.48 8.28 -4.29
CA ALA A 61 -8.41 8.19 -2.82
C ALA A 61 -7.53 7.06 -2.29
N CYS A 62 -6.91 6.26 -3.17
CA CYS A 62 -6.27 5.00 -2.78
C CYS A 62 -5.19 5.19 -1.69
N LEU A 63 -4.38 6.25 -1.77
CA LEU A 63 -3.30 6.53 -0.81
C LEU A 63 -3.77 6.99 0.58
N THR A 64 -5.08 7.16 0.77
CA THR A 64 -5.72 7.42 2.07
C THR A 64 -6.85 6.43 2.34
N CYS A 65 -7.01 5.41 1.50
CA CYS A 65 -8.10 4.45 1.56
C CYS A 65 -7.75 3.30 2.53
N PRO A 66 -8.63 2.94 3.48
CA PRO A 66 -8.37 1.91 4.49
C PRO A 66 -8.39 0.46 3.95
N VAL A 67 -8.62 0.29 2.65
CA VAL A 67 -8.54 -1.02 1.97
C VAL A 67 -7.46 -1.04 0.89
N PHE A 68 -6.63 0.00 0.80
CA PHE A 68 -5.46 -0.01 -0.07
C PHE A 68 -4.32 -0.79 0.57
N LEU A 69 -3.64 -1.58 -0.25
CA LEU A 69 -2.48 -2.36 0.12
C LEU A 69 -1.40 -2.19 -0.95
N THR A 70 -0.15 -2.29 -0.56
CA THR A 70 0.98 -2.27 -1.49
C THR A 70 2.04 -3.29 -1.06
N GLY A 71 3.15 -3.37 -1.79
CA GLY A 71 4.22 -4.32 -1.55
C GLY A 71 5.48 -3.97 -2.33
N PRO A 72 6.57 -4.72 -2.15
CA PRO A 72 7.87 -4.46 -2.77
C PRO A 72 7.81 -4.27 -4.28
N GLU A 73 6.88 -4.96 -4.96
CA GLU A 73 6.72 -4.87 -6.40
C GLU A 73 6.27 -3.49 -6.92
N PHE A 74 5.72 -2.63 -6.05
CA PHE A 74 5.27 -1.27 -6.40
C PHE A 74 6.19 -0.17 -5.87
N LEU A 75 7.32 -0.52 -5.26
CA LEU A 75 8.23 0.46 -4.67
C LEU A 75 8.67 1.57 -5.66
N PRO A 76 8.98 1.27 -6.94
CA PRO A 76 9.27 2.31 -7.94
C PRO A 76 8.12 3.31 -8.10
N GLU A 77 6.89 2.82 -8.20
CA GLU A 77 5.68 3.63 -8.39
C GLU A 77 5.37 4.46 -7.15
N LEU A 78 5.52 3.91 -5.95
CA LEU A 78 5.34 4.64 -4.69
C LEU A 78 6.33 5.80 -4.57
N ARG A 79 7.61 5.57 -4.90
CA ARG A 79 8.64 6.61 -4.88
C ARG A 79 8.36 7.71 -5.89
N GLU A 80 7.94 7.36 -7.10
CA GLU A 80 7.58 8.33 -8.13
C GLU A 80 6.33 9.13 -7.75
N GLN A 81 5.31 8.49 -7.17
CA GLN A 81 4.15 9.18 -6.62
C GLN A 81 4.53 10.16 -5.52
N ARG A 82 5.38 9.74 -4.56
CA ARG A 82 5.89 10.62 -3.50
C ARG A 82 6.55 11.85 -4.07
N ARG A 83 7.43 11.68 -5.07
CA ARG A 83 8.12 12.79 -5.73
C ARG A 83 7.13 13.77 -6.38
N ARG A 84 6.14 13.26 -7.12
CA ARG A 84 5.11 14.09 -7.75
C ARG A 84 4.25 14.83 -6.72
N THR A 85 3.88 14.17 -5.63
CA THR A 85 3.06 14.78 -4.57
C THR A 85 3.82 15.88 -3.83
N LEU A 86 5.12 15.72 -3.59
CA LEU A 86 5.97 16.79 -3.05
C LEU A 86 5.99 18.02 -3.97
N THR A 87 6.19 17.82 -5.28
CA THR A 87 6.10 18.93 -6.24
C THR A 87 4.73 19.61 -6.23
N LEU A 88 3.64 18.85 -6.06
CA LEU A 88 2.30 19.42 -5.97
C LEU A 88 2.11 20.25 -4.69
N ILE A 89 2.68 19.81 -3.56
CA ILE A 89 2.69 20.61 -2.32
C ILE A 89 3.39 21.94 -2.56
N ASP A 90 4.60 21.92 -3.11
CA ASP A 90 5.37 23.15 -3.38
C ASP A 90 4.58 24.14 -4.24
N VAL A 91 3.95 23.66 -5.32
CA VAL A 91 3.12 24.49 -6.21
C VAL A 91 1.87 25.01 -5.50
N SER A 92 1.21 24.17 -4.69
CA SER A 92 0.01 24.57 -3.94
C SER A 92 0.33 25.57 -2.82
N GLU A 93 1.49 25.47 -2.17
CA GLU A 93 1.96 26.44 -1.17
C GLU A 93 2.19 27.82 -1.81
N LEU A 94 2.92 27.87 -2.93
CA LEU A 94 3.11 29.11 -3.69
C LEU A 94 1.80 29.72 -4.19
N GLY A 95 0.82 28.88 -4.50
CA GLY A 95 -0.52 29.28 -4.94
C GLY A 95 -1.51 29.61 -3.81
N GLY A 96 -1.11 29.52 -2.53
CA GLY A 96 -2.00 29.77 -1.40
C GLY A 96 -3.14 28.75 -1.22
N GLN A 97 -3.00 27.56 -1.80
CA GLN A 97 -4.05 26.52 -1.81
C GLN A 97 -3.97 25.64 -0.55
N ALA A 98 -4.22 26.22 0.62
CA ALA A 98 -4.00 25.57 1.92
C ALA A 98 -4.64 24.16 2.05
N ARG A 99 -5.86 23.99 1.54
CA ARG A 99 -6.54 22.68 1.56
C ARG A 99 -5.84 21.62 0.72
N MET A 100 -5.30 22.00 -0.44
CA MET A 100 -4.54 21.10 -1.31
C MET A 100 -3.21 20.71 -0.65
N VAL A 101 -2.55 21.65 0.02
CA VAL A 101 -1.33 21.38 0.79
C VAL A 101 -1.60 20.33 1.87
N GLU A 102 -2.61 20.56 2.72
CA GLU A 102 -2.99 19.64 3.80
C GLU A 102 -3.29 18.22 3.28
N MET A 103 -4.11 18.12 2.22
CA MET A 103 -4.47 16.82 1.64
C MET A 103 -3.25 16.07 1.09
N ASN A 104 -2.35 16.77 0.40
CA ASN A 104 -1.17 16.15 -0.18
C ASN A 104 -0.10 15.82 0.87
N GLN A 105 0.00 16.58 1.96
CA GLN A 105 0.86 16.24 3.10
C GLN A 105 0.44 14.93 3.75
N GLN A 106 -0.87 14.68 3.89
CA GLN A 106 -1.36 13.39 4.39
C GLN A 106 -0.98 12.24 3.46
N VAL A 107 -1.06 12.45 2.13
CA VAL A 107 -0.64 11.47 1.13
C VAL A 107 0.86 11.17 1.23
N VAL A 108 1.72 12.20 1.30
CA VAL A 108 3.17 12.02 1.48
C VAL A 108 3.49 11.28 2.77
N THR A 109 2.78 11.59 3.85
CA THR A 109 2.97 10.90 5.14
C THR A 109 2.71 9.40 5.01
N ASN A 110 1.62 9.01 4.35
CA ASN A 110 1.30 7.59 4.14
C ASN A 110 2.30 6.92 3.18
N LEU A 111 2.69 7.60 2.11
CA LEU A 111 3.72 7.10 1.18
C LEU A 111 5.04 6.84 1.88
N ASN A 112 5.50 7.76 2.75
CA ASN A 112 6.74 7.57 3.51
C ASN A 112 6.67 6.32 4.39
N ARG A 113 5.57 6.14 5.14
CA ARG A 113 5.40 4.96 6.01
C ARG A 113 5.46 3.65 5.21
N MET A 114 4.72 3.58 4.11
CA MET A 114 4.72 2.39 3.25
C MET A 114 6.08 2.10 2.64
N ILE A 115 6.77 3.13 2.13
CA ILE A 115 8.09 3.00 1.52
C ILE A 115 9.11 2.52 2.57
N SER A 116 9.16 3.16 3.74
CA SER A 116 10.07 2.77 4.81
C SER A 116 9.86 1.32 5.24
N GLU A 117 8.61 0.92 5.48
CA GLU A 117 8.30 -0.45 5.90
C GLU A 117 8.72 -1.50 4.85
N ILE A 118 8.47 -1.22 3.57
CA ILE A 118 8.85 -2.12 2.46
C ILE A 118 10.37 -2.22 2.36
N GLU A 119 11.08 -1.10 2.51
CA GLU A 119 12.55 -1.06 2.45
C GLU A 119 13.17 -1.81 3.63
N GLU A 120 12.65 -1.61 4.85
CA GLU A 120 13.08 -2.33 6.05
C GLU A 120 12.87 -3.84 5.90
N ALA A 121 11.69 -4.27 5.46
CA ALA A 121 11.40 -5.68 5.22
C ALA A 121 12.36 -6.32 4.20
N ALA A 122 12.73 -5.60 3.14
CA ALA A 122 13.68 -6.11 2.15
C ALA A 122 15.11 -6.30 2.72
N THR A 123 15.50 -5.50 3.72
CA THR A 123 16.80 -5.66 4.40
C THR A 123 16.83 -6.85 5.34
N GLU A 124 15.73 -7.14 6.05
CA GLU A 124 15.60 -8.29 6.96
C GLU A 124 15.67 -9.65 6.21
N ASP A 125 15.06 -9.72 5.03
CA ASP A 125 15.10 -10.93 4.18
C ASP A 125 16.52 -11.25 3.66
N THR A 126 17.34 -10.20 3.48
CA THR A 126 18.71 -10.35 2.94
C THR A 126 19.67 -10.89 4.01
N ASP A 127 19.50 -10.51 5.28
CA ASP A 127 20.39 -10.89 6.38
C ASP A 127 20.16 -12.35 6.84
N THR A 128 18.95 -12.86 6.69
CA THR A 128 18.59 -14.25 7.05
C THR A 128 19.20 -15.28 6.09
N THR A 129 19.61 -14.87 4.89
CA THR A 129 20.15 -15.78 3.85
C THR A 129 21.65 -16.07 4.01
N HIS A 130 22.38 -15.37 4.90
CA HIS A 130 23.82 -15.56 5.12
C HIS A 130 24.21 -16.42 6.33
N ALA A 131 23.23 -17.00 7.04
CA ALA A 131 23.45 -17.94 8.15
C ALA A 131 22.96 -19.35 7.78
N GLY A 132 23.68 -20.04 6.89
CA GLY A 132 23.43 -21.43 6.50
C GLY A 132 24.72 -22.18 6.20
#